data_AF-A0A381UHC6-F1
#
_entry.id   AF-A0A381UHC6-F1
#
_cell.length_a   1.000
_cell.length_b   1.000
_cell.length_c   1.000
_cell.angle_alpha   90.00
_cell.angle_beta   90.00
_cell.angle_gamma   90.00
#
_symmetry.space_group_name_H-M   'P 1'
#
loop_
_entity.id
_entity.type
_entity.pdbx_description
1 polymer ?
#
loop_
_entity_poly.entity_id
_entity_poly.type
_entity_poly.pdbx_seq_one_letter_code
_entity_poly.pdbx_strand_id
1 'polypeptide(L)'
;MEIGILTLHILIAISLLIFERDQWSEWKNRTRPFWKYFPLTGLIFFVISFLVSDRSISTIIMDVTLATLRLIVMVSVMTIYTLKSSSQDVITAFRSIWFKMNLNYRWVEDLLLFFDMTVRFFPTFKEEWRQLERSQKALSISISESFLKKVIQVAQFVPDFIILNLNKSESITRVMEMRGYGKSIPRSVYPFIKFTFFDMTLALLIPIILIGVHSIG
;
A
#
# COMPACT_ATOMS: atom_id res chain seq x y z
N MET A 1 0.52 12.98 -29.93
CA MET A 1 -0.53 12.18 -29.28
C MET A 1 -0.17 11.88 -27.83
N GLU A 2 0.90 11.11 -27.59
CA GLU A 2 1.35 10.77 -26.23
C GLU A 2 1.67 11.98 -25.33
N ILE A 3 2.24 13.04 -25.91
CA ILE A 3 2.54 14.28 -25.20
C ILE A 3 1.25 14.93 -24.66
N GLY A 4 0.15 14.91 -25.42
CA GLY A 4 -1.13 15.49 -25.01
C GLY A 4 -1.81 14.71 -23.88
N ILE A 5 -1.69 13.38 -23.90
CA ILE A 5 -2.16 12.53 -22.80
C ILE A 5 -1.34 12.81 -21.55
N LEU A 6 -0.01 12.89 -21.67
CA LEU A 6 0.86 13.16 -20.53
C LEU A 6 0.60 14.54 -19.90
N THR A 7 0.37 15.58 -20.71
CA THR A 7 0.04 16.92 -20.19
C THR A 7 -1.28 16.92 -19.42
N LEU A 8 -2.29 16.17 -19.87
CA LEU A 8 -3.54 15.99 -19.12
C LEU A 8 -3.29 15.32 -17.75
N HIS A 9 -2.48 14.25 -17.71
CA HIS A 9 -2.14 13.56 -16.46
C HIS A 9 -1.39 14.49 -15.49
N ILE A 10 -0.48 15.32 -16.01
CA ILE A 10 0.24 16.33 -15.23
C ILE A 10 -0.73 17.36 -14.64
N LEU A 11 -1.66 17.87 -15.45
CA LEU A 11 -2.68 18.83 -14.98
C LEU A 11 -3.57 18.24 -13.88
N ILE A 12 -4.01 16.99 -14.04
CA ILE A 12 -4.79 16.28 -13.02
C ILE A 12 -3.96 16.10 -11.74
N ALA A 13 -2.70 15.68 -11.85
CA ALA A 13 -1.84 15.50 -10.68
C ALA A 13 -1.56 16.80 -9.94
N ILE A 14 -1.34 17.91 -10.66
CA ILE A 14 -1.18 19.24 -10.09
C ILE A 14 -2.48 19.71 -9.42
N SER A 15 -3.63 19.50 -10.06
CA SER A 15 -4.94 19.82 -9.49
C SER A 15 -5.19 19.06 -8.18
N LEU A 16 -4.89 17.76 -8.14
CA LEU A 16 -4.99 16.93 -6.94
C LEU A 16 -4.04 17.41 -5.84
N LEU A 17 -2.79 17.76 -6.17
CA LEU A 17 -1.85 18.34 -5.22
C LEU A 17 -2.37 19.68 -4.67
N ILE A 18 -2.95 20.53 -5.51
CA ILE A 18 -3.50 21.83 -5.08
C ILE A 18 -4.72 21.66 -4.18
N PHE A 19 -5.52 20.61 -4.36
CA PHE A 19 -6.69 20.34 -3.52
C PHE A 19 -6.28 19.81 -2.14
N GLU A 20 -5.27 18.93 -2.09
CA GLU A 20 -4.81 18.27 -0.85
C GLU A 20 -3.64 19.05 -0.19
N ARG A 21 -3.78 20.37 -0.02
CA ARG A 21 -2.69 21.23 0.52
C ARG A 21 -2.26 20.86 1.93
N ASP A 22 -3.20 20.42 2.74
CA ASP A 22 -2.96 20.10 4.15
C ASP A 22 -1.96 18.92 4.30
N GLN A 23 -1.86 18.06 3.30
CA GLN A 23 -1.00 16.86 3.30
C GLN A 23 0.36 17.06 2.60
N TRP A 24 0.70 18.28 2.18
CA TRP A 24 1.94 18.57 1.44
C TRP A 24 3.22 18.18 2.18
N SER A 25 3.24 18.39 3.50
CA SER A 25 4.40 18.05 4.34
C SER A 25 4.67 16.54 4.30
N GLU A 26 3.62 15.73 4.48
CA GLU A 26 3.72 14.28 4.46
C GLU A 26 4.04 13.74 3.06
N TRP A 27 3.42 14.32 2.02
CA TRP A 27 3.71 13.98 0.64
C TRP A 27 5.18 14.23 0.29
N LYS A 28 5.74 15.37 0.69
CA LYS A 28 7.15 15.70 0.47
C LYS A 28 8.07 14.70 1.18
N ASN A 29 7.77 14.34 2.42
CA ASN A 29 8.57 13.38 3.18
C ASN A 29 8.53 11.97 2.57
N ARG A 30 7.35 11.51 2.12
CA ARG A 30 7.20 10.21 1.46
C ARG A 30 7.81 10.15 0.07
N THR A 31 7.74 11.25 -0.69
CA THR A 31 8.34 11.30 -2.03
C THR A 31 9.85 11.49 -2.00
N ARG A 32 10.42 12.11 -0.95
CA ARG A 32 11.86 12.43 -0.83
C ARG A 32 12.83 11.33 -1.27
N PRO A 33 12.66 10.04 -0.91
CA PRO A 33 13.55 8.99 -1.39
C PRO A 33 13.57 8.88 -2.93
N PHE A 34 12.42 9.04 -3.58
CA PHE A 34 12.25 8.89 -5.03
C PHE A 34 12.94 10.00 -5.85
N TRP A 35 13.17 11.19 -5.27
CA TRP A 35 13.83 12.29 -5.97
C TRP A 35 15.26 11.94 -6.42
N LYS A 36 15.95 11.05 -5.69
CA LYS A 36 17.26 10.54 -6.13
C LYS A 36 17.12 9.46 -7.21
N TYR A 37 16.05 8.67 -7.17
CA TYR A 37 15.80 7.59 -8.13
C TYR A 37 15.40 8.10 -9.51
N PHE A 38 14.55 9.12 -9.62
CA PHE A 38 14.10 9.62 -10.92
C PHE A 38 15.23 9.99 -11.90
N PRO A 39 16.20 10.87 -11.55
CA PRO A 39 17.29 11.21 -12.45
C PRO A 39 18.21 10.01 -12.74
N LEU A 40 18.42 9.13 -11.75
CA LEU A 40 19.21 7.91 -11.93
C LEU A 40 18.56 6.98 -12.97
N THR A 41 17.25 6.75 -12.86
CA THR A 41 16.51 5.92 -13.83
C THR A 41 16.49 6.55 -15.23
N GLY A 42 16.33 7.86 -15.32
CA GLY A 42 16.42 8.59 -16.60
C GLY A 42 17.79 8.42 -17.27
N LEU A 43 18.87 8.52 -16.49
CA LEU A 43 20.24 8.32 -16.98
C LEU A 43 20.45 6.88 -17.46
N ILE A 44 20.01 5.89 -16.68
CA ILE A 44 20.10 4.46 -17.08
C ILE A 44 19.35 4.23 -18.39
N PHE A 45 18.12 4.74 -18.52
CA PHE A 45 17.35 4.60 -19.77
C PHE A 45 18.00 5.29 -20.96
N PHE A 46 18.60 6.46 -20.74
CA PHE A 46 19.34 7.17 -21.78
C PHE A 46 20.56 6.37 -22.25
N VAL A 47 21.37 5.84 -21.33
CA VAL A 47 22.57 5.04 -21.66
C VAL A 47 22.18 3.77 -22.42
N ILE A 48 21.16 3.05 -21.97
CA ILE A 48 20.67 1.85 -22.65
C ILE A 48 20.16 2.20 -24.05
N SER A 49 19.34 3.26 -24.17
CA SER A 49 18.76 3.66 -25.46
C SER A 49 19.84 4.15 -26.43
N PHE A 50 20.88 4.81 -25.95
CA PHE A 50 22.01 5.25 -26.76
C PHE A 50 22.87 4.08 -27.25
N LEU A 51 23.05 3.03 -26.44
CA LEU A 51 23.85 1.86 -26.82
C LEU A 51 23.12 0.87 -27.72
N VAL A 52 21.78 0.78 -27.59
CA VAL A 52 20.99 -0.28 -28.23
C VAL A 52 20.18 0.23 -29.44
N SER A 53 19.85 1.53 -29.50
CA SER A 53 18.92 2.06 -30.50
C SER A 53 19.62 2.94 -31.54
N ASP A 54 19.37 2.68 -32.83
CA ASP A 54 19.85 3.48 -33.96
C ASP A 54 19.09 4.81 -34.17
N ARG A 55 18.31 5.23 -33.16
CA ARG A 55 17.48 6.45 -33.23
C ARG A 55 18.33 7.69 -33.04
N SER A 56 17.88 8.81 -33.60
CA SER A 56 18.56 10.10 -33.42
C SER A 56 18.57 10.51 -31.94
N ILE A 57 19.67 11.13 -31.50
CA ILE A 57 19.87 11.52 -30.11
C ILE A 57 18.74 12.42 -29.56
N SER A 58 18.16 13.27 -30.42
CA SER A 58 17.05 14.16 -30.07
C SER A 58 15.77 13.39 -29.73
N THR A 59 15.47 12.32 -30.46
CA THR A 59 14.31 11.46 -30.17
C THR A 59 14.50 10.68 -28.88
N ILE A 60 15.71 10.18 -28.63
CA ILE A 60 16.05 9.47 -27.39
C ILE A 60 15.87 10.39 -26.17
N ILE A 61 16.35 11.63 -26.24
CA ILE A 61 16.19 12.60 -25.15
C ILE A 61 14.70 12.89 -24.90
N MET A 62 13.90 13.06 -25.96
CA MET A 62 12.46 13.29 -25.82
C MET A 62 11.75 12.08 -25.17
N ASP A 63 12.04 10.85 -25.60
CA ASP A 63 11.41 9.65 -25.05
C ASP A 63 11.78 9.44 -23.58
N VAL A 64 13.07 9.63 -23.23
CA VAL A 64 13.55 9.51 -21.83
C VAL A 64 12.94 10.59 -20.93
N THR A 65 12.83 11.83 -21.41
CA THR A 65 12.21 12.92 -20.64
C THR A 65 10.72 12.69 -20.43
N LEU A 66 9.99 12.21 -21.45
CA LEU A 66 8.58 11.85 -21.31
C LEU A 66 8.38 10.68 -20.34
N ALA A 67 9.23 9.64 -20.40
CA ALA A 67 9.16 8.49 -19.50
C ALA A 67 9.44 8.87 -18.03
N THR A 68 10.47 9.67 -17.79
CA THR A 68 10.82 10.16 -16.44
C THR A 68 9.72 11.05 -15.86
N LEU A 69 9.14 11.95 -16.67
CA LEU A 69 8.03 12.79 -16.25
C LEU A 69 6.78 11.97 -15.90
N ARG A 70 6.46 10.94 -16.69
CA ARG A 70 5.37 9.99 -16.40
C ARG A 70 5.56 9.28 -15.06
N LEU A 71 6.77 8.82 -14.76
CA LEU A 71 7.09 8.17 -13.49
C LEU A 71 6.92 9.13 -12.30
N ILE A 72 7.36 10.38 -12.43
CA ILE A 72 7.18 11.40 -11.38
C ILE A 72 5.70 11.64 -11.09
N VAL A 73 4.89 11.80 -12.13
CA VAL A 73 3.43 11.99 -12.01
C VAL A 73 2.78 10.79 -11.34
N MET A 74 3.09 9.57 -11.80
CA MET A 74 2.53 8.33 -11.25
C MET A 74 2.84 8.18 -9.76
N VAL A 75 4.11 8.34 -9.36
CA VAL A 75 4.51 8.25 -7.95
C VAL A 75 3.83 9.33 -7.12
N SER A 76 3.71 10.55 -7.64
CA SER A 76 3.08 11.66 -6.92
C SER A 76 1.59 11.44 -6.65
N VAL A 77 0.84 10.93 -7.63
CA VAL A 77 -0.59 10.61 -7.46
C VAL A 77 -0.76 9.43 -6.50
N MET A 78 0.06 8.38 -6.65
CA MET A 78 -0.01 7.19 -5.80
C MET A 78 0.31 7.49 -4.33
N THR A 79 1.25 8.39 -4.06
CA THR A 79 1.57 8.77 -2.67
C THR A 79 0.44 9.55 -2.02
N ILE A 80 -0.24 10.46 -2.75
CA ILE A 80 -1.42 11.17 -2.25
C ILE A 80 -2.55 10.18 -1.94
N TYR A 81 -2.80 9.24 -2.87
CA TYR A 81 -3.81 8.21 -2.67
C TYR A 81 -3.52 7.38 -1.41
N THR A 82 -2.28 6.94 -1.23
CA THR A 82 -1.85 6.16 -0.07
C THR A 82 -1.93 6.94 1.24
N LEU A 83 -1.71 8.25 1.22
CA LEU A 83 -1.85 9.11 2.40
C LEU A 83 -3.32 9.24 2.82
N LYS A 84 -4.23 9.33 1.85
CA LYS A 84 -5.66 9.48 2.10
C LYS A 84 -6.34 8.18 2.51
N SER A 85 -5.88 7.04 1.99
CA SER A 85 -6.48 5.74 2.30
C SER A 85 -5.90 5.13 3.58
N SER A 86 -6.72 4.95 4.61
CA SER A 86 -6.37 4.09 5.76
C SER A 86 -6.55 2.60 5.39
N SER A 87 -5.59 1.76 5.76
CA SER A 87 -5.65 0.31 5.47
C SER A 87 -6.85 -0.39 6.12
N GLN A 88 -7.33 0.10 7.26
CA GLN A 88 -8.50 -0.47 7.96
C GLN A 88 -9.82 -0.14 7.25
N ASP A 89 -9.90 1.04 6.63
CA ASP A 89 -11.10 1.51 5.95
C ASP A 89 -11.37 0.68 4.69
N VAL A 90 -10.31 0.30 3.98
CA VAL A 90 -10.40 -0.54 2.77
C VAL A 90 -11.00 -1.92 3.08
N ILE A 91 -10.51 -2.58 4.14
CA ILE A 91 -11.02 -3.90 4.56
C ILE A 91 -12.49 -3.79 5.00
N THR A 92 -12.82 -2.74 5.74
CA THR A 92 -14.19 -2.50 6.21
C THR A 92 -15.15 -2.18 5.05
N ALA A 93 -14.70 -1.44 4.04
CA ALA A 93 -15.47 -1.15 2.83
C ALA A 93 -15.75 -2.45 2.05
N PHE A 94 -14.73 -3.29 1.88
CA PHE A 94 -14.89 -4.58 1.21
C PHE A 94 -15.86 -5.51 1.96
N ARG A 95 -15.75 -5.57 3.30
CA ARG A 95 -16.73 -6.30 4.15
C ARG A 95 -18.15 -5.76 3.99
N SER A 96 -18.32 -4.45 3.91
CA SER A 96 -19.64 -3.82 3.73
C SER A 96 -20.26 -4.17 2.37
N ILE A 97 -19.45 -4.17 1.31
CA ILE A 97 -19.88 -4.61 -0.03
C ILE A 97 -20.26 -6.09 -0.01
N TRP A 98 -19.42 -6.93 0.60
CA TRP A 98 -19.67 -8.37 0.73
C TRP A 98 -20.98 -8.66 1.45
N PHE A 99 -21.22 -8.00 2.58
CA PHE A 99 -22.46 -8.10 3.34
C PHE A 99 -23.68 -7.63 2.52
N LYS A 100 -23.57 -6.52 1.80
CA LYS A 100 -24.65 -5.98 0.94
C LYS A 100 -25.02 -6.94 -0.20
N MET A 101 -24.05 -7.69 -0.74
CA MET A 101 -24.29 -8.71 -1.76
C MET A 101 -24.96 -9.98 -1.22
N ASN A 102 -25.17 -10.08 0.10
CA ASN A 102 -25.79 -11.22 0.79
C ASN A 102 -25.12 -12.57 0.46
N LEU A 103 -23.79 -12.56 0.27
CA LEU A 103 -23.02 -13.75 -0.07
C LEU A 103 -22.61 -14.52 1.18
N ASN A 104 -22.94 -15.81 1.22
CA ASN A 104 -22.76 -16.65 2.40
C ASN A 104 -21.45 -17.48 2.39
N TYR A 105 -20.43 -17.07 1.63
CA TYR A 105 -19.19 -17.85 1.54
C TYR A 105 -18.32 -17.65 2.79
N ARG A 106 -18.33 -18.65 3.67
CA ARG A 106 -17.55 -18.69 4.93
C ARG A 106 -16.07 -18.35 4.71
N TRP A 107 -15.44 -18.92 3.68
CA TRP A 107 -14.01 -18.72 3.41
C TRP A 107 -13.66 -17.24 3.19
N VAL A 108 -14.51 -16.50 2.47
CA VAL A 108 -14.26 -15.08 2.22
C VAL A 108 -14.42 -14.25 3.49
N GLU A 109 -15.45 -14.55 4.31
CA GLU A 109 -15.61 -13.85 5.59
C GLU A 109 -14.45 -14.12 6.56
N ASP A 110 -13.94 -15.35 6.60
CA ASP A 110 -12.81 -15.72 7.46
C ASP A 110 -11.50 -15.07 6.96
N LEU A 111 -11.31 -14.98 5.65
CA LEU A 111 -10.19 -14.25 5.04
C LEU A 111 -10.25 -12.75 5.36
N LEU A 112 -11.43 -12.13 5.28
CA LEU A 112 -11.60 -10.71 5.60
C LEU A 112 -11.39 -10.42 7.09
N LEU A 113 -11.85 -11.32 7.96
CA LEU A 113 -11.55 -11.26 9.39
C LEU A 113 -10.04 -11.37 9.64
N PHE A 114 -9.36 -12.30 8.98
CA PHE A 114 -7.92 -12.51 9.13
C PHE A 114 -7.13 -11.24 8.79
N PHE A 115 -7.45 -10.60 7.65
CA PHE A 115 -6.81 -9.34 7.28
C PHE A 115 -7.14 -8.19 8.24
N ASP A 116 -8.39 -8.04 8.67
CA ASP A 116 -8.79 -7.02 9.66
C ASP A 116 -8.00 -7.17 10.97
N MET A 117 -7.92 -8.41 11.48
CA MET A 117 -7.18 -8.72 12.70
C MET A 117 -5.68 -8.51 12.52
N THR A 118 -5.12 -8.85 11.36
CA THR A 118 -3.70 -8.64 11.09
C THR A 118 -3.34 -7.16 11.07
N VAL A 119 -4.11 -6.33 10.36
CA VAL A 119 -3.86 -4.87 10.33
C VAL A 119 -4.03 -4.25 11.73
N ARG A 120 -5.01 -4.73 12.50
CA ARG A 120 -5.23 -4.26 13.89
C ARG A 120 -4.11 -4.67 14.84
N PHE A 121 -3.60 -5.89 14.74
CA PHE A 121 -2.53 -6.37 15.62
C PHE A 121 -1.14 -5.91 15.21
N PHE A 122 -0.94 -5.49 13.95
CA PHE A 122 0.36 -5.07 13.44
C PHE A 122 1.08 -4.02 14.31
N PRO A 123 0.42 -2.94 14.79
CA PRO A 123 1.07 -1.97 15.67
C PRO A 123 1.51 -2.57 17.01
N THR A 124 0.66 -3.43 17.59
CA THR A 124 0.96 -4.09 18.87
C THR A 124 2.10 -5.10 18.72
N PHE A 125 2.05 -5.92 17.67
CA PHE A 125 3.11 -6.85 17.30
C PHE A 125 4.46 -6.15 17.12
N LYS A 126 4.47 -4.99 16.45
CA LYS A 126 5.67 -4.17 16.29
C LYS A 126 6.22 -3.68 17.64
N GLU A 127 5.36 -3.24 18.56
CA GLU A 127 5.84 -2.79 19.88
C GLU A 127 6.32 -3.95 20.75
N GLU A 128 5.63 -5.10 20.72
CA GLU A 128 6.07 -6.33 21.38
C GLU A 128 7.45 -6.78 20.89
N TRP A 129 7.68 -6.72 19.58
CA TRP A 129 8.99 -7.00 18.99
C TRP A 129 10.07 -6.01 19.47
N ARG A 130 9.75 -4.71 19.53
CA ARG A 130 10.69 -3.69 20.04
C ARG A 130 10.97 -3.86 21.53
N GLN A 131 9.97 -4.25 22.30
CA GLN A 131 10.12 -4.57 23.72
C GLN A 131 11.04 -5.77 23.90
N LEU A 132 10.84 -6.83 23.11
CA LEU A 132 11.74 -7.98 23.09
C LEU A 132 13.18 -7.54 22.81
N GLU A 133 13.41 -6.77 21.75
CA GLU A 133 14.74 -6.25 21.39
C GLU A 133 15.39 -5.45 22.53
N ARG A 134 14.61 -4.59 23.20
CA ARG A 134 15.07 -3.82 24.37
C ARG A 134 15.44 -4.72 25.56
N SER A 135 14.63 -5.74 25.84
CA SER A 135 14.88 -6.71 26.91
C SER A 135 16.14 -7.52 26.65
N GLN A 136 16.36 -7.97 25.41
CA GLN A 136 17.59 -8.68 25.04
C GLN A 136 18.82 -7.77 25.23
N LYS A 137 18.73 -6.51 24.82
CA LYS A 137 19.80 -5.53 25.04
C LYS A 137 20.10 -5.32 26.53
N ALA A 138 19.09 -5.34 27.40
CA ALA A 138 19.26 -5.24 28.85
C ALA A 138 19.95 -6.47 29.46
N LEU A 139 19.74 -7.66 28.89
CA LEU A 139 20.43 -8.90 29.27
C LEU A 139 21.88 -8.98 28.75
N SER A 140 22.43 -7.86 28.25
CA SER A 140 23.78 -7.77 27.69
C SER A 140 24.03 -8.71 26.50
N ILE A 141 22.97 -9.13 25.81
CA ILE A 141 23.09 -9.83 24.53
C ILE A 141 23.54 -8.79 23.50
N SER A 142 24.85 -8.76 23.26
CA SER A 142 25.49 -7.76 22.40
C SER A 142 25.04 -7.97 20.96
N ILE A 143 24.43 -6.94 20.37
CA ILE A 143 24.10 -6.94 18.95
C ILE A 143 25.42 -6.82 18.20
N SER A 144 25.80 -7.89 17.51
CA SER A 144 27.03 -7.90 16.73
C SER A 144 26.99 -6.84 15.62
N GLU A 145 28.11 -6.16 15.37
CA GLU A 145 28.20 -5.14 14.32
C GLU A 145 28.11 -5.72 12.89
N SER A 146 28.51 -6.98 12.71
CA SER A 146 28.43 -7.67 11.42
C SER A 146 26.98 -8.06 11.07
N PHE A 147 26.56 -7.75 9.85
CA PHE A 147 25.22 -8.07 9.34
C PHE A 147 24.85 -9.55 9.49
N LEU A 148 25.76 -10.46 9.12
CA LEU A 148 25.51 -11.90 9.20
C LEU A 148 25.30 -12.38 10.64
N LYS A 149 26.16 -11.93 11.56
CA LYS A 149 26.05 -12.28 12.97
C LYS A 149 24.76 -11.72 13.58
N LYS A 150 24.33 -10.53 13.17
CA LYS A 150 23.06 -9.91 13.61
C LYS A 150 21.86 -10.73 13.15
N VAL A 151 21.87 -11.20 11.90
CA VAL A 151 20.78 -12.04 11.36
C VAL A 151 20.70 -13.37 12.11
N ILE A 152 21.83 -14.05 12.31
CA ILE A 152 21.88 -15.33 13.05
C ILE A 152 21.35 -15.14 14.46
N GLN A 153 21.77 -14.07 15.14
CA GLN A 153 21.32 -13.74 16.48
C GLN A 153 19.81 -13.49 16.52
N VAL A 154 19.26 -12.69 15.61
CA VAL A 154 17.80 -12.47 15.54
C VAL A 154 17.06 -13.78 15.28
N ALA A 155 17.56 -14.62 14.37
CA ALA A 155 16.94 -15.90 14.03
C ALA A 155 16.81 -16.86 15.22
N GLN A 156 17.74 -16.81 16.19
CA GLN A 156 17.68 -17.63 17.40
C GLN A 156 16.47 -17.30 18.29
N PHE A 157 15.98 -16.06 18.29
CA PHE A 157 14.86 -15.61 19.12
C PHE A 157 13.50 -15.70 18.42
N VAL A 158 13.49 -15.87 17.10
CA VAL A 158 12.24 -15.99 16.32
C VAL A 158 11.37 -17.15 16.81
N PRO A 159 11.89 -18.36 17.11
CA PRO A 159 11.08 -19.45 17.65
C PRO A 159 10.34 -19.10 18.93
N ASP A 160 11.02 -18.47 19.90
CA ASP A 160 10.40 -18.06 21.17
C ASP A 160 9.28 -17.04 20.92
N PHE A 161 9.52 -16.09 20.02
CA PHE A 161 8.54 -15.11 19.63
C PHE A 161 7.33 -15.73 18.90
N ILE A 162 7.55 -16.78 18.10
CA ILE A 162 6.46 -17.55 17.47
C ILE A 162 5.62 -18.25 18.54
N ILE A 163 6.24 -18.89 19.54
CA ILE A 163 5.52 -19.57 20.63
C ILE A 163 4.66 -18.57 21.42
N LEU A 164 5.20 -17.39 21.73
CA LEU A 164 4.45 -16.31 22.38
C LEU A 164 3.22 -15.87 21.56
N ASN A 165 3.40 -15.69 20.25
CA ASN A 165 2.30 -15.31 19.36
C ASN A 165 1.28 -16.44 19.16
N LEU A 166 1.70 -17.72 19.22
CA LEU A 166 0.81 -18.87 19.15
C LEU A 166 -0.11 -18.92 20.38
N ASN A 167 0.46 -18.76 21.58
CA ASN A 167 -0.31 -18.68 22.82
C ASN A 167 -1.30 -17.50 22.79
N LYS A 168 -0.87 -16.36 22.27
CA LYS A 168 -1.73 -15.19 22.06
C LYS A 168 -2.87 -15.49 21.09
N SER A 169 -2.59 -16.16 19.97
CA SER A 169 -3.61 -16.58 19.01
C SER A 169 -4.65 -17.51 19.63
N GLU A 170 -4.21 -18.49 20.44
CA GLU A 170 -5.11 -19.40 21.16
C GLU A 170 -6.01 -18.63 22.13
N SER A 171 -5.44 -17.70 22.91
CA SER A 171 -6.19 -16.88 23.85
C SER A 171 -7.26 -16.01 23.14
N ILE A 172 -6.91 -15.41 22.00
CA ILE A 172 -7.83 -14.60 21.19
C ILE A 172 -8.95 -15.48 20.64
N THR A 173 -8.60 -16.65 20.10
CA THR A 173 -9.57 -17.61 19.53
C THR A 173 -10.56 -18.07 20.58
N ARG A 174 -10.09 -18.45 21.78
CA ARG A 174 -10.94 -18.82 22.90
C ARG A 174 -11.90 -17.70 23.30
N VAL A 175 -11.42 -16.46 23.35
CA VAL A 175 -12.28 -15.28 23.63
C VAL A 175 -13.31 -15.05 22.52
N MET A 176 -12.94 -15.27 21.26
CA MET A 176 -13.87 -15.17 20.12
C MET A 176 -14.96 -16.24 20.19
N GLU A 177 -14.61 -17.48 20.51
CA GLU A 177 -15.58 -18.58 20.69
C GLU A 177 -16.55 -18.31 21.85
N MET A 178 -16.05 -17.82 22.98
CA MET A 178 -16.88 -17.42 24.13
C MET A 178 -17.86 -16.30 23.77
N ARG A 179 -17.49 -15.40 22.86
CA ARG A 179 -18.38 -14.35 22.33
C ARG A 179 -19.35 -14.85 21.26
N GLY A 180 -19.35 -16.15 20.96
CA GLY A 180 -20.22 -16.76 19.96
C GLY A 180 -19.80 -16.53 18.52
N TYR A 181 -18.53 -16.16 18.28
CA TYR A 181 -18.01 -15.97 16.93
C TYR A 181 -18.14 -17.26 16.10
N GLY A 182 -18.51 -17.14 14.82
CA GLY A 182 -18.56 -18.28 13.88
C GLY A 182 -19.87 -19.09 13.85
N LYS A 183 -20.86 -18.76 14.69
CA LYS A 183 -22.15 -19.47 14.75
C LYS A 183 -23.19 -19.03 13.72
N SER A 184 -23.09 -17.80 13.19
CA SER A 184 -24.00 -17.25 12.17
C SER A 184 -23.23 -16.69 10.96
N ILE A 185 -23.75 -16.98 9.76
CA ILE A 185 -23.29 -16.47 8.46
C ILE A 185 -24.57 -16.13 7.66
N PRO A 186 -24.68 -14.95 7.03
CA PRO A 186 -23.70 -13.86 6.91
C PRO A 186 -23.52 -13.05 8.20
N ARG A 187 -22.29 -12.59 8.45
CA ARG A 187 -21.96 -11.78 9.64
C ARG A 187 -22.31 -10.31 9.40
N SER A 188 -22.92 -9.67 10.39
CA SER A 188 -23.11 -8.21 10.38
C SER A 188 -21.77 -7.48 10.43
N VAL A 189 -21.68 -6.32 9.76
CA VAL A 189 -20.46 -5.50 9.69
C VAL A 189 -20.66 -4.20 10.47
N TYR A 190 -19.69 -3.86 11.33
CA TYR A 190 -19.64 -2.57 12.02
C TYR A 190 -18.18 -2.07 12.10
N PRO A 191 -17.90 -0.81 11.71
CA PRO A 191 -18.83 0.18 11.15
C PRO A 191 -19.24 -0.17 9.71
N PHE A 192 -20.50 0.09 9.35
CA PHE A 192 -21.01 -0.19 8.01
C PHE A 192 -20.79 1.01 7.08
N ILE A 193 -20.04 0.80 6.00
CA ILE A 193 -19.80 1.82 4.98
C ILE A 193 -20.86 1.64 3.89
N LYS A 194 -21.83 2.57 3.87
CA LYS A 194 -22.94 2.55 2.90
C LYS A 194 -22.41 2.90 1.51
N PHE A 195 -22.45 1.94 0.59
CA PHE A 195 -22.21 2.20 -0.82
C PHE A 195 -23.42 2.92 -1.44
N THR A 196 -23.24 4.19 -1.79
CA THR A 196 -24.29 5.03 -2.37
C THR A 196 -24.35 4.88 -3.89
N PHE A 197 -25.49 5.26 -4.50
CA PHE A 197 -25.61 5.27 -5.96
C PHE A 197 -24.64 6.26 -6.62
N PHE A 198 -24.30 7.35 -5.94
CA PHE A 198 -23.31 8.30 -6.40
C PHE A 198 -21.93 7.63 -6.57
N ASP A 199 -21.51 6.82 -5.58
CA ASP A 199 -20.25 6.07 -5.65
C ASP A 199 -20.23 5.09 -6.83
N MET A 200 -21.37 4.44 -7.11
CA MET A 200 -21.52 3.55 -8.25
C MET A 200 -21.37 4.28 -9.59
N THR A 201 -22.01 5.44 -9.73
CA THR A 201 -21.91 6.25 -10.95
C THR A 201 -20.48 6.74 -11.18
N LEU A 202 -19.79 7.17 -10.13
CA LEU A 202 -18.42 7.65 -10.21
C LEU A 202 -17.43 6.51 -10.53
N ALA A 203 -17.63 5.34 -9.92
CA ALA A 203 -16.81 4.15 -10.17
C ALA A 203 -16.90 3.66 -11.63
N LEU A 204 -18.05 3.83 -12.29
CA LEU A 204 -18.25 3.44 -13.69
C LEU A 204 -17.83 4.53 -14.67
N LEU A 205 -18.05 5.81 -14.33
CA LEU A 205 -17.75 6.94 -15.19
C LEU A 205 -16.24 7.21 -15.34
N ILE A 206 -15.45 7.08 -14.27
CA ILE A 206 -13.99 7.27 -14.31
C ILE A 206 -13.28 6.36 -15.33
N PRO A 207 -13.47 5.02 -15.32
CA PRO A 207 -12.79 4.15 -16.28
C PRO A 207 -13.26 4.40 -17.71
N ILE A 208 -14.53 4.76 -17.91
CA ILE A 208 -15.06 5.12 -19.24
C ILE A 208 -14.36 6.37 -19.77
N ILE A 209 -14.18 7.41 -18.94
CA ILE A 209 -13.43 8.60 -19.33
C ILE A 209 -11.97 8.25 -19.64
N LEU A 210 -11.33 7.41 -18.83
CA LEU A 210 -9.94 7.00 -19.07
C LEU A 210 -9.78 6.24 -20.39
N ILE A 211 -10.68 5.30 -20.68
CA ILE A 211 -10.70 4.56 -21.95
C ILE A 211 -11.01 5.51 -23.12
N GLY A 212 -11.95 6.44 -22.94
CA GLY A 212 -12.28 7.47 -23.92
C GLY A 212 -11.06 8.33 -24.28
N VAL A 213 -10.37 8.87 -23.27
CA VAL A 213 -9.16 9.69 -23.44
C VAL A 213 -8.03 8.89 -24.12
N HIS A 214 -7.89 7.60 -23.82
CA HIS A 214 -6.84 6.77 -24.39
C HIS A 214 -7.18 6.19 -25.78
N SER A 215 -8.46 6.12 -26.14
CA SER A 215 -8.91 5.66 -27.47
C SER A 215 -9.05 6.79 -28.48
N ILE A 216 -9.37 8.00 -28.03
CA ILE A 216 -9.34 9.23 -28.86
C ILE A 216 -7.91 9.78 -28.98
N GLY A 217 -7.10 9.56 -27.94
CA GLY A 217 -5.70 9.94 -27.85
C GLY A 217 -4.89 8.99 -28.69
#